data_AF-A0A850QKM5-F1
#
_entry.id   AF-A0A850QKM5-F1
#
_cell.length_a   1.000
_cell.length_b   1.000
_cell.length_c   1.000
_cell.angle_alpha   90.00
_cell.angle_beta   90.00
_cell.angle_gamma   90.00
#
_symmetry.space_group_name_H-M   'P 1'
#
loop_
_entity.id
_entity.type
_entity.pdbx_description
1 polymer ?
#
loop_
_entity_poly.entity_id
_entity_poly.type
_entity_poly.pdbx_seq_one_letter_code
_entity_poly.pdbx_strand_id
1 'polypeptide(L)'
;PLLGDNELPTKADAQAFELAIVEQEPALVKLVRDNRMRHERRELLLVPEQMTWQFDENTLTLSFSLPAGAFATAVVRELLDAREPEREFSHD
;
A
#
# COMPACT_ATOMS: atom_id res chain seq x y z
N PRO A 1 7.73 -6.13 4.75
CA PRO A 1 8.86 -5.74 3.87
C PRO A 1 8.50 -5.57 2.37
N LEU A 2 9.27 -4.74 1.64
CA LEU A 2 9.43 -4.92 0.19
C LEU A 2 10.56 -5.95 0.03
N LEU A 3 10.18 -7.19 -0.28
CA LEU A 3 11.04 -8.36 -0.16
C LEU A 3 12.15 -8.35 -1.22
N GLY A 4 13.35 -8.75 -0.81
CA GLY A 4 14.51 -9.07 -1.63
C GLY A 4 14.95 -10.53 -1.53
N ASP A 5 16.10 -10.84 -2.11
CA ASP A 5 16.56 -12.21 -2.37
C ASP A 5 17.31 -12.90 -1.21
N ASN A 6 17.67 -12.16 -0.17
CA ASN A 6 18.44 -12.63 0.98
C ASN A 6 17.65 -12.53 2.31
N GLU A 7 18.30 -12.81 3.44
CA GLU A 7 17.67 -12.76 4.76
C GLU A 7 17.02 -11.40 5.05
N LEU A 8 15.89 -11.42 5.75
CA LEU A 8 15.20 -10.19 6.15
C LEU A 8 16.12 -9.29 7.00
N PRO A 9 16.14 -7.97 6.75
CA PRO A 9 16.95 -7.02 7.52
C PRO A 9 16.38 -6.75 8.91
N THR A 10 15.09 -7.02 9.14
CA THR A 10 14.45 -6.97 10.46
C THR A 10 15.05 -8.02 11.40
N LYS A 11 14.91 -7.79 12.71
CA LYS A 11 15.44 -8.66 13.77
C LYS A 11 14.38 -8.92 14.84
N ALA A 12 14.59 -9.96 15.64
CA ALA A 12 13.72 -10.35 16.76
C ALA A 12 12.25 -10.45 16.33
N ASP A 13 11.32 -9.92 17.12
CA ASP A 13 9.88 -10.07 16.91
C ASP A 13 9.41 -9.56 15.55
N ALA A 14 9.99 -8.46 15.05
CA ALA A 14 9.65 -7.93 13.73
C ALA A 14 10.06 -8.89 12.61
N GLN A 15 11.20 -9.57 12.75
CA GLN A 15 11.63 -10.58 11.78
C GLN A 15 10.71 -11.79 11.81
N ALA A 16 10.36 -12.27 13.01
CA ALA A 16 9.45 -13.40 13.19
C ALA A 16 8.08 -13.12 12.56
N PHE A 17 7.54 -11.91 12.80
CA PHE A 17 6.27 -11.47 12.21
C PHE A 17 6.33 -11.38 10.69
N GLU A 18 7.34 -10.69 10.13
CA GLU A 18 7.45 -10.55 8.67
C GLU A 18 7.65 -11.91 7.98
N LEU A 19 8.46 -12.80 8.56
CA LEU A 19 8.73 -14.12 7.99
C LEU A 19 7.47 -14.99 7.97
N ALA A 20 6.69 -14.98 9.05
CA ALA A 20 5.44 -15.75 9.15
C ALA A 20 4.41 -15.37 8.08
N ILE A 21 4.44 -14.14 7.56
CA ILE A 21 3.59 -13.70 6.44
C ILE A 21 4.23 -14.07 5.10
N VAL A 22 5.53 -13.80 4.93
CA VAL A 22 6.25 -14.05 3.68
C VAL A 22 6.22 -15.54 3.29
N GLU A 23 6.33 -16.44 4.27
CA GLU A 23 6.29 -17.89 4.05
C GLU A 23 4.94 -18.41 3.55
N GLN A 24 3.86 -17.62 3.66
CA GLN A 24 2.55 -17.97 3.11
C GLN A 24 2.50 -17.85 1.57
N GLU A 25 3.47 -17.17 0.96
CA GLU A 25 3.50 -16.86 -0.48
C GLU A 25 4.76 -17.41 -1.19
N PRO A 26 4.99 -18.73 -1.20
CA PRO A 26 6.24 -19.33 -1.66
C PRO A 26 6.54 -19.04 -3.15
N ALA A 27 5.51 -18.90 -3.98
CA ALA A 27 5.68 -18.57 -5.41
C ALA A 27 6.24 -17.15 -5.61
N LEU A 28 5.74 -16.17 -4.86
CA LEU A 28 6.23 -14.79 -4.91
C LEU A 28 7.64 -14.69 -4.32
N VAL A 29 7.92 -15.40 -3.23
CA VAL A 29 9.27 -15.47 -2.64
C VAL A 29 10.27 -16.00 -3.66
N LYS A 30 9.92 -17.09 -4.37
CA LYS A 30 10.77 -17.65 -5.42
C LYS A 30 11.01 -16.64 -6.54
N LEU A 31 9.95 -15.98 -7.02
CA LEU A 31 10.05 -14.96 -8.07
C LEU A 31 11.02 -13.83 -7.69
N VAL A 32 10.87 -13.29 -6.48
CA VAL A 32 11.73 -12.22 -5.95
C VAL A 32 13.20 -12.66 -5.89
N ARG A 33 13.45 -13.89 -5.40
CA ARG A 33 14.81 -14.45 -5.28
C ARG A 33 15.46 -14.72 -6.63
N ASP A 34 14.72 -15.32 -7.57
CA ASP A 34 15.23 -15.62 -8.91
C ASP A 34 15.62 -14.35 -9.68
N ASN A 35 14.94 -13.24 -9.41
CA ASN A 35 15.22 -11.93 -10.00
C ASN A 35 16.24 -11.09 -9.21
N ARG A 36 16.82 -11.62 -8.12
CA ARG A 36 17.83 -10.94 -7.30
C ARG A 36 17.41 -9.54 -6.85
N MET A 37 16.14 -9.39 -6.51
CA MET A 37 15.61 -8.11 -6.04
C MET A 37 16.23 -7.75 -4.69
N ARG A 38 16.44 -6.46 -4.44
CA ARG A 38 16.98 -5.98 -3.16
C ARG A 38 15.83 -5.67 -2.21
N HIS A 39 16.05 -5.91 -0.92
CA HIS A 39 15.08 -5.45 0.08
C HIS A 39 15.00 -3.93 0.08
N GLU A 40 13.78 -3.45 0.17
CA GLU A 40 13.50 -2.04 0.44
C GLU A 40 12.55 -1.91 1.64
N ARG A 41 12.48 -0.70 2.17
CA ARG A 41 11.56 -0.36 3.25
C ARG A 41 10.65 0.76 2.79
N ARG A 42 9.36 0.53 2.98
CA ARG A 42 8.31 1.52 2.82
C ARG A 42 7.75 1.82 4.20
N GLU A 43 7.51 3.09 4.49
CA GLU A 43 6.78 3.50 5.68
C GLU A 43 5.39 2.87 5.69
N LEU A 44 4.99 2.33 6.84
CA LEU A 44 3.68 1.66 6.98
C LEU A 44 2.54 2.67 7.09
N LEU A 45 2.81 3.83 7.67
CA LEU A 45 1.85 4.91 7.85
C LEU A 45 2.15 6.02 6.84
N LEU A 46 1.10 6.54 6.23
CA LEU A 46 1.16 7.72 5.38
C LEU A 46 0.43 8.85 6.11
N VAL A 47 1.14 9.95 6.38
CA VAL A 47 0.55 11.14 7.00
C VAL A 47 0.52 12.25 5.96
N PRO A 48 -0.66 12.68 5.48
CA PRO A 48 -0.76 13.80 4.56
C PRO A 48 -0.30 15.08 5.23
N GLU A 49 0.55 15.85 4.56
CA GLU A 49 1.03 17.12 5.06
C GLU A 49 0.18 18.28 4.55
N GLN A 50 0.12 19.36 5.33
CA GLN A 50 -0.58 20.59 4.95
C GLN A 50 -2.05 20.36 4.56
N MET A 51 -2.71 19.40 5.22
CA MET A 51 -4.10 19.05 4.97
C MET A 51 -5.01 20.25 5.23
N THR A 52 -5.77 20.64 4.20
CA THR A 52 -6.88 21.57 4.29
C THR A 52 -8.10 20.96 3.63
N TRP A 53 -9.29 21.31 4.13
CA TRP A 53 -10.54 20.84 3.57
C TRP A 53 -11.60 21.93 3.60
N GLN A 54 -12.49 21.88 2.61
CA GLN A 54 -13.66 22.75 2.54
C GLN A 54 -14.86 21.91 2.09
N PHE A 55 -15.97 22.09 2.81
CA PHE A 55 -17.28 21.61 2.39
C PHE A 55 -18.05 22.75 1.74
N ASP A 56 -18.67 22.46 0.61
CA ASP A 56 -19.63 23.33 -0.07
C ASP A 56 -20.83 22.48 -0.51
N GLU A 57 -21.97 22.69 0.13
CA GLU A 57 -23.18 21.86 0.01
C GLU A 57 -22.88 20.35 0.11
N ASN A 58 -22.83 19.66 -1.02
CA ASN A 58 -22.58 18.23 -1.15
C ASN A 58 -21.18 17.89 -1.70
N THR A 59 -20.29 18.87 -1.76
CA THR A 59 -18.93 18.75 -2.30
C THR A 59 -17.90 18.89 -1.19
N LEU A 60 -16.96 17.95 -1.11
CA LEU A 60 -15.78 18.03 -0.26
C LEU A 60 -14.55 18.26 -1.14
N THR A 61 -13.90 19.41 -0.97
CA THR A 61 -12.59 19.70 -1.58
C THR A 61 -11.50 19.44 -0.56
N LEU A 62 -10.52 18.60 -0.93
CA LEU A 62 -9.35 18.28 -0.11
C LEU A 62 -8.08 18.79 -0.79
N SER A 63 -7.16 19.36 -0.01
CA SER A 63 -5.81 19.71 -0.47
C SER A 63 -4.80 19.24 0.56
N PHE A 64 -3.79 18.49 0.10
CA PHE A 64 -2.70 17.97 0.93
C PHE A 64 -1.51 17.62 0.04
N SER A 65 -0.33 17.56 0.65
CA SER A 65 0.90 17.11 0.01
C SER A 65 1.24 15.69 0.45
N LEU A 66 1.80 14.89 -0.47
CA LEU A 66 2.27 13.53 -0.19
C LEU A 66 3.71 13.35 -0.68
N PRO A 67 4.51 12.50 -0.01
CA PRO A 67 5.82 12.12 -0.52
C PRO A 67 5.70 11.36 -1.84
N ALA A 68 6.78 11.38 -2.63
CA ALA A 68 6.84 10.61 -3.88
C ALA A 68 6.59 9.11 -3.63
N GLY A 69 5.81 8.47 -4.51
CA GLY A 69 5.46 7.05 -4.39
C GLY A 69 4.29 6.74 -3.45
N ALA A 70 3.72 7.75 -2.78
CA ALA A 70 2.43 7.66 -2.12
C ALA A 70 1.27 8.02 -3.07
N PHE A 71 0.08 7.48 -2.78
CA PHE A 71 -1.10 7.66 -3.62
C PHE A 71 -2.17 8.42 -2.84
N ALA A 72 -2.78 9.43 -3.46
CA ALA A 72 -3.89 10.18 -2.87
C ALA A 72 -5.11 9.29 -2.56
N THR A 73 -5.31 8.21 -3.34
CA THR A 73 -6.37 7.23 -3.09
C THR A 73 -6.24 6.53 -1.74
N ALA A 74 -5.02 6.36 -1.20
CA ALA A 74 -4.82 5.81 0.13
C ALA A 74 -5.40 6.72 1.22
N VAL A 75 -5.36 8.04 1.03
CA VAL A 75 -5.97 9.02 1.94
C VAL A 75 -7.48 9.01 1.79
N VAL A 76 -7.96 9.07 0.54
CA VAL A 76 -9.41 9.12 0.25
C VAL A 76 -10.13 7.86 0.73
N ARG A 77 -9.49 6.69 0.63
CA ARG A 77 -10.03 5.42 1.14
C ARG A 77 -10.36 5.45 2.63
N GLU A 78 -9.61 6.19 3.44
CA GLU A 78 -9.89 6.31 4.88
C GLU A 78 -11.05 7.28 5.18
N LEU A 79 -11.53 8.03 4.19
CA LEU A 79 -12.62 9.00 4.31
C LEU A 79 -13.95 8.48 3.75
N LEU A 80 -13.91 7.55 2.79
CA LEU A 80 -15.08 7.13 2.01
C LEU A 80 -15.13 5.60 1.85
N ASP A 81 -16.31 5.01 2.07
CA ASP A 81 -16.63 3.65 1.62
C ASP A 81 -17.04 3.71 0.14
N ALA A 82 -16.04 3.76 -0.74
CA ALA A 82 -16.25 3.76 -2.18
C ALA A 82 -16.56 2.33 -2.66
N ARG A 83 -17.76 2.13 -3.20
CA ARG A 83 -18.15 0.87 -3.86
C ARG A 83 -18.02 1.04 -5.35
N GLU A 84 -17.27 0.16 -6.01
CA GLU A 84 -17.31 0.11 -7.46
C GLU A 84 -18.70 -0.33 -7.92
N PRO A 85 -19.34 0.37 -8.86
CA PRO A 85 -20.58 -0.11 -9.46
C PRO A 85 -20.30 -1.41 -10.22
N GLU A 86 -21.19 -2.40 -10.08
CA GLU A 86 -21.12 -3.64 -10.86
C GLU A 86 -21.10 -3.29 -12.35
N ARG A 87 -20.03 -3.68 -13.04
CA ARG A 87 -19.93 -3.52 -14.49
C ARG A 87 -20.73 -4.65 -15.14
N GLU A 88 -21.94 -4.35 -15.62
CA GLU A 88 -22.67 -5.27 -16.49
C GLU A 88 -21.93 -5.38 -17.83
N PHE A 89 -21.26 -6.52 -18.05
CA PHE A 89 -20.74 -6.87 -19.37
C PHE A 89 -21.88 -7.47 -20.20
N SER A 90 -22.54 -6.65 -21.02
CA SER A 90 -23.37 -7.16 -22.12
C SER A 90 -22.48 -7.95 -23.06
N HIS A 91 -22.76 -9.26 -23.19
CA HIS A 91 -22.23 -10.09 -24.26
C HIS A 91 -23.18 -9.93 -25.46
N ASP A 92 -22.76 -9.16 -26.46
CA ASP A 92 -23.29 -9.26 -27.83
C ASP A 92 -22.58 -10.38 -28.60
#